data_AF-A0A925GSB7-F1
#
_entry.id   AF-A0A925GSB7-F1
#
_cell.length_a   1.000
_cell.length_b   1.000
_cell.length_c   1.000
_cell.angle_alpha   90.00
_cell.angle_beta   90.00
_cell.angle_gamma   90.00
#
_symmetry.space_group_name_H-M   'P 1'
#
loop_
_entity.id
_entity.type
_entity.pdbx_description
1 polymer ?
#
loop_
_entity_poly.entity_id
_entity_poly.type
_entity_poly.pdbx_seq_one_letter_code
_entity_poly.pdbx_strand_id
1 'polypeptide(L)'
;MSRTLPLFLLVSSCAFSQQSSGKPPTTAALVENTPETVIAVVNGRNFTVGDLQKMLPSLPQQLKQLVATQPKTALEQYALGESLSREAEKLKLQDTSPYREELENVRRQVLSQAAIRQRASQIQIDPAEISKHYEANQADFRQAQVRIIFVSRGTFTQALSGAPTKPQDPEENKKKAETAAKLALAG
;
A
#
# COMPACT_ATOMS: atom_id res chain seq x y z
N MET A 1 -18.78 15.55 -48.91
CA MET A 1 -18.39 16.66 -48.01
C MET A 1 -17.34 16.13 -47.05
N SER A 2 -16.09 16.45 -47.34
CA SER A 2 -14.88 16.02 -46.62
C SER A 2 -14.43 17.14 -45.70
N ARG A 3 -13.99 16.82 -44.49
CA ARG A 3 -13.19 17.73 -43.64
C ARG A 3 -12.01 16.97 -43.06
N THR A 4 -10.86 17.24 -43.66
CA THR A 4 -9.51 16.97 -43.17
C THR A 4 -9.14 17.99 -42.08
N LEU A 5 -8.43 17.56 -41.04
CA LEU A 5 -7.73 18.47 -40.13
C LEU A 5 -6.32 17.91 -39.85
N PRO A 6 -5.24 18.70 -40.05
CA PRO A 6 -3.89 18.18 -40.10
C PRO A 6 -3.17 18.21 -38.75
N LEU A 7 -2.30 17.22 -38.64
CA LEU A 7 -1.12 17.11 -37.79
C LEU A 7 -0.15 18.29 -38.03
N PHE A 8 0.33 18.94 -36.96
CA PHE A 8 1.59 19.68 -36.97
C PHE A 8 2.43 19.36 -35.73
N LEU A 9 3.69 19.12 -36.02
CA LEU A 9 4.77 18.59 -35.21
C LEU A 9 5.63 19.78 -34.71
N LEU A 10 6.47 19.51 -33.70
CA LEU A 10 7.87 19.98 -33.56
C LEU A 10 8.17 21.11 -32.55
N VAL A 11 8.71 20.68 -31.39
CA VAL A 11 9.98 21.07 -30.73
C VAL A 11 10.46 22.53 -30.85
N SER A 12 10.66 23.22 -29.71
CA SER A 12 11.85 24.07 -29.51
C SER A 12 12.12 24.41 -28.04
N SER A 13 13.38 24.19 -27.64
CA SER A 13 13.98 24.55 -26.36
C SER A 13 14.38 26.04 -26.28
N CYS A 14 14.69 26.47 -25.06
CA CYS A 14 15.43 27.69 -24.67
C CYS A 14 14.65 29.01 -24.68
N ALA A 15 14.32 29.52 -23.49
CA ALA A 15 15.06 30.62 -22.84
C ALA A 15 14.23 31.27 -21.73
N PHE A 16 14.60 31.04 -20.48
CA PHE A 16 14.46 32.09 -19.46
C PHE A 16 15.64 31.99 -18.49
N SER A 17 16.70 32.74 -18.80
CA SER A 17 17.80 32.99 -17.88
C SER A 17 17.46 34.18 -16.99
N GLN A 18 17.55 33.94 -15.69
CA GLN A 18 18.07 34.79 -14.61
C GLN A 18 17.55 36.24 -14.44
N GLN A 19 17.05 36.51 -13.24
CA GLN A 19 17.56 37.65 -12.46
C GLN A 19 17.48 37.29 -10.97
N SER A 20 18.64 36.96 -10.40
CA SER A 20 18.86 36.88 -8.96
C SER A 20 18.79 38.28 -8.35
N SER A 21 18.00 38.45 -7.29
CA SER A 21 18.31 39.44 -6.26
C SER A 21 18.40 38.71 -4.93
N GLY A 22 19.59 38.78 -4.34
CA GLY A 22 19.97 38.03 -3.17
C GLY A 22 19.18 38.41 -1.92
N LYS A 23 18.73 37.38 -1.23
CA LYS A 23 19.00 37.19 0.20
C LYS A 23 19.12 35.67 0.39
N PRO A 24 20.18 35.14 1.03
CA PRO A 24 20.17 33.73 1.40
C PRO A 24 18.90 33.51 2.22
N PRO A 25 18.07 32.48 1.94
CA PRO A 25 17.06 32.09 2.88
C PRO A 25 17.82 31.79 4.17
N THR A 26 17.67 32.72 5.12
CA THR A 26 18.01 32.59 6.52
C THR A 26 17.87 31.13 6.87
N THR A 27 18.99 30.53 7.27
CA THR A 27 19.10 29.23 7.91
C THR A 27 17.74 28.84 8.44
N ALA A 28 17.02 28.00 7.68
CA ALA A 28 15.89 27.29 8.21
C ALA A 28 16.51 26.51 9.35
N ALA A 29 16.36 27.06 10.55
CA ALA A 29 16.80 26.45 11.77
C ALA A 29 16.37 25.00 11.64
N LEU A 30 17.33 24.09 11.79
CA LEU A 30 17.05 22.71 12.11
C LEU A 30 16.05 22.78 13.27
N VAL A 31 14.76 22.72 12.96
CA VAL A 31 13.76 22.32 13.92
C VAL A 31 14.11 20.87 14.12
N GLU A 32 15.07 20.67 15.02
CA GLU A 32 15.32 19.40 15.64
C GLU A 32 13.92 18.96 16.07
N ASN A 33 13.42 17.93 15.39
CA ASN A 33 12.13 17.32 15.72
C ASN A 33 12.36 16.53 17.01
N THR A 34 12.72 17.26 18.07
CA THR A 34 12.82 16.73 19.40
C THR A 34 11.43 16.24 19.79
N PRO A 35 11.32 15.18 20.60
CA PRO A 35 10.04 14.65 21.03
C PRO A 35 9.12 15.71 21.67
N GLU A 36 9.68 16.78 22.22
CA GLU A 36 9.01 17.90 22.89
C GLU A 36 8.42 18.94 21.91
N THR A 37 8.81 18.91 20.63
CA THR A 37 8.39 19.94 19.66
C THR A 37 6.88 19.90 19.47
N VAL A 38 6.19 20.99 19.82
CA VAL A 38 4.73 21.14 19.68
C VAL A 38 4.38 21.35 18.22
N ILE A 39 3.58 20.44 17.66
CA ILE A 39 3.16 20.46 16.24
C ILE A 39 1.72 20.95 16.07
N ALA A 40 0.87 20.84 17.09
CA ALA A 40 -0.49 21.32 17.07
C ALA A 40 -1.04 21.55 18.49
N VAL A 41 -2.11 22.32 18.61
CA VAL A 41 -2.90 22.42 19.84
C VAL A 41 -4.25 21.76 19.57
N VAL A 42 -4.51 20.63 20.22
CA VAL A 42 -5.74 19.84 20.06
C VAL A 42 -6.54 19.91 21.35
N ASN A 43 -7.75 20.46 21.30
CA ASN A 43 -8.65 20.58 22.46
C ASN A 43 -7.97 21.24 23.69
N GLY A 44 -7.13 22.25 23.46
CA GLY A 44 -6.38 22.97 24.50
C GLY A 44 -5.15 22.24 25.06
N ARG A 45 -4.78 21.08 24.51
CA ARG A 45 -3.52 20.38 24.83
C ARG A 45 -2.51 20.54 23.71
N ASN A 46 -1.26 20.81 24.09
CA ASN A 46 -0.13 20.80 23.17
C ASN A 46 0.11 19.36 22.72
N PHE A 47 0.08 19.14 21.41
CA PHE A 47 0.36 17.86 20.78
C PHE A 47 1.78 17.90 20.21
N THR A 48 2.63 16.98 20.64
CA THR A 48 4.07 16.99 20.32
C THR A 48 4.45 15.96 19.25
N VAL A 49 5.66 16.08 18.70
CA VAL A 49 6.23 15.07 17.79
C VAL A 49 6.33 13.70 18.49
N GLY A 50 6.68 13.67 19.77
CA GLY A 50 6.76 12.45 20.56
C GLY A 50 5.40 11.75 20.71
N ASP A 51 4.32 12.52 20.86
CA ASP A 51 2.96 11.97 20.94
C ASP A 51 2.53 11.36 19.60
N LEU A 52 2.84 12.05 18.49
CA LEU A 52 2.58 11.53 17.14
C LEU A 52 3.29 10.20 16.90
N GLN A 53 4.57 10.09 17.28
CA GLN A 53 5.37 8.88 17.10
C GLN A 53 4.85 7.70 17.92
N LYS A 54 4.40 7.93 19.16
CA LYS A 54 3.81 6.90 20.03
C LYS A 54 2.45 6.43 19.51
N MET A 55 1.66 7.34 18.94
CA MET A 55 0.34 7.05 18.40
C MET A 55 0.40 6.34 17.05
N LEU A 56 1.39 6.68 16.22
CA LEU A 56 1.54 6.13 14.88
C LEU A 56 1.34 4.60 14.80
N PRO A 57 1.99 3.75 15.63
CA PRO A 57 1.81 2.30 15.54
C PRO A 57 0.37 1.82 15.82
N SER A 58 -0.36 2.47 16.73
CA SER A 58 -1.73 2.09 17.10
C SER A 58 -2.78 2.58 16.12
N LEU A 59 -2.45 3.53 15.23
CA LEU A 59 -3.40 4.02 14.24
C LEU A 59 -3.75 2.95 13.19
N PRO A 60 -5.01 2.93 12.72
CA PRO A 60 -5.40 2.22 11.51
C PRO A 60 -4.52 2.61 10.31
N GLN A 61 -4.31 1.67 9.39
CA GLN A 61 -3.42 1.89 8.24
C GLN A 61 -3.82 3.09 7.37
N GLN A 62 -5.13 3.33 7.23
CA GLN A 62 -5.66 4.48 6.50
C GLN A 62 -5.26 5.81 7.15
N LEU A 63 -5.30 5.90 8.48
CA LEU A 63 -4.87 7.10 9.21
C LEU A 63 -3.35 7.27 9.15
N LYS A 64 -2.57 6.18 9.18
CA LYS A 64 -1.10 6.26 8.98
C LYS A 64 -0.74 6.89 7.63
N GLN A 65 -1.44 6.50 6.56
CA GLN A 65 -1.25 7.08 5.23
C GLN A 65 -1.68 8.55 5.18
N LEU A 66 -2.77 8.90 5.87
CA LEU A 66 -3.22 10.28 5.96
C LEU A 66 -2.22 11.16 6.73
N VAL A 67 -1.60 10.66 7.81
CA VAL A 67 -0.54 11.40 8.52
C VAL A 67 0.65 11.67 7.60
N ALA A 68 1.04 10.70 6.77
CA ALA A 68 2.17 10.85 5.85
C ALA A 68 1.90 11.84 4.70
N THR A 69 0.65 11.93 4.24
CA THR A 69 0.28 12.76 3.08
C THR A 69 -0.29 14.12 3.47
N GLN A 70 -1.08 14.17 4.54
CA GLN A 70 -1.82 15.34 5.02
C GLN A 70 -1.88 15.34 6.56
N PRO A 71 -0.76 15.65 7.25
CA PRO A 71 -0.65 15.56 8.70
C PRO A 71 -1.66 16.46 9.44
N LYS A 72 -1.95 17.65 8.91
CA LYS A 72 -2.94 18.57 9.50
C LYS A 72 -4.34 17.95 9.52
N THR A 73 -4.80 17.42 8.38
CA THR A 73 -6.11 16.75 8.25
C THR A 73 -6.20 15.53 9.16
N ALA A 74 -5.12 14.75 9.29
CA ALA A 74 -5.09 13.60 10.19
C ALA A 74 -5.24 14.02 11.67
N LEU A 75 -4.59 15.11 12.09
CA LEU A 75 -4.72 15.65 13.44
C LEU A 75 -6.12 16.20 13.73
N GLU A 76 -6.75 16.87 12.76
CA GLU A 76 -8.14 17.35 12.88
C GLU A 76 -9.12 16.19 13.04
N GLN A 77 -8.97 15.11 12.24
CA GLN A 77 -9.81 13.90 12.37
C GLN A 77 -9.61 13.21 13.72
N TYR A 78 -8.36 13.13 14.19
CA TYR A 78 -8.04 12.59 15.51
C TYR A 78 -8.69 13.43 16.63
N ALA A 79 -8.56 14.76 16.56
CA ALA A 79 -9.15 15.69 17.52
C ALA A 79 -10.69 15.54 17.61
N LEU A 80 -11.35 15.37 16.47
CA LEU A 80 -12.77 15.12 16.39
C LEU A 80 -13.15 13.79 17.04
N GLY A 81 -12.42 12.71 16.73
CA GLY A 81 -12.63 11.39 17.34
C GLY A 81 -12.49 11.42 18.86
N GLU A 82 -11.45 12.09 19.38
CA GLU A 82 -11.25 12.29 20.82
C GLU A 82 -12.40 13.08 21.47
N SER A 83 -12.89 14.13 20.82
CA SER A 83 -14.03 14.91 21.34
C SER A 83 -15.29 14.06 21.44
N LEU A 84 -15.60 13.27 20.40
CA LEU A 84 -16.74 12.36 20.38
C LEU A 84 -16.61 11.26 21.43
N SER A 85 -15.43 10.68 21.63
CA SER A 85 -15.18 9.69 22.68
C SER A 85 -15.43 10.27 24.07
N ARG A 86 -14.96 11.49 24.34
CA ARG A 86 -15.22 12.18 25.62
C ARG A 86 -16.71 12.45 25.84
N GLU A 87 -17.44 12.77 24.79
CA GLU A 87 -18.89 12.93 24.86
C GLU A 87 -19.58 11.60 25.18
N ALA A 88 -19.18 10.51 24.51
CA ALA A 88 -19.68 9.17 24.80
C ALA A 88 -19.42 8.75 26.26
N GLU A 89 -18.25 9.08 26.81
CA GLU A 89 -17.91 8.85 28.23
C GLU A 89 -18.82 9.64 29.17
N LYS A 90 -19.08 10.92 28.88
CA LYS A 90 -20.00 11.75 29.67
C LYS A 90 -21.43 11.19 29.65
N LEU A 91 -21.85 10.65 28.51
CA LEU A 91 -23.15 9.98 28.34
C LEU A 91 -23.16 8.56 28.93
N LYS A 92 -22.02 8.07 29.44
CA LYS A 92 -21.83 6.70 29.95
C LYS A 92 -22.25 5.62 28.96
N LEU A 93 -22.01 5.84 27.66
CA LEU A 93 -22.36 4.85 26.64
C LEU A 93 -21.62 3.53 26.84
N GLN A 94 -20.44 3.55 27.47
CA GLN A 94 -19.70 2.35 27.84
C GLN A 94 -20.43 1.41 28.83
N ASP A 95 -21.38 1.94 29.60
CA ASP A 95 -22.14 1.16 30.60
C ASP A 95 -23.49 0.67 30.04
N THR A 96 -23.92 1.19 28.88
CA THR A 96 -25.20 0.87 28.27
C THR A 96 -25.09 -0.25 27.25
N SER A 97 -26.10 -1.11 27.20
CA SER A 97 -26.21 -2.14 26.15
C SER A 97 -26.75 -1.50 24.87
N PRO A 98 -26.22 -1.83 23.67
CA PRO A 98 -25.30 -2.94 23.35
C PRO A 98 -23.79 -2.61 23.44
N TYR A 99 -23.42 -1.36 23.70
CA TYR A 99 -22.05 -0.89 23.60
C TYR A 99 -21.11 -1.53 24.63
N ARG A 100 -21.59 -1.77 25.85
CA ARG A 100 -20.84 -2.48 26.88
C ARG A 100 -20.39 -3.86 26.40
N GLU A 101 -21.32 -4.65 25.86
CA GLU A 101 -21.01 -5.99 25.35
C GLU A 101 -20.02 -5.92 24.19
N GLU A 102 -20.17 -4.93 23.30
CA GLU A 102 -19.25 -4.71 22.18
C GLU A 102 -17.82 -4.39 22.67
N LEU A 103 -17.67 -3.51 23.66
CA LEU A 103 -16.38 -3.18 24.26
C LEU A 103 -15.73 -4.40 24.94
N GLU A 104 -16.52 -5.22 25.64
CA GLU A 104 -16.01 -6.47 26.22
C GLU A 104 -15.56 -7.47 25.14
N ASN A 105 -16.30 -7.56 24.03
CA ASN A 105 -15.94 -8.41 22.90
C ASN A 105 -14.61 -7.97 22.28
N VAL A 106 -14.46 -6.67 21.99
CA VAL A 106 -13.22 -6.09 21.45
C VAL A 106 -12.06 -6.33 22.42
N ARG A 107 -12.27 -6.13 23.72
CA ARG A 107 -11.26 -6.41 24.75
C ARG A 107 -10.80 -7.86 24.71
N ARG A 108 -11.74 -8.82 24.66
CA ARG A 108 -11.39 -10.26 24.57
C ARG A 108 -10.63 -10.59 23.29
N GLN A 109 -11.01 -9.97 22.17
CA GLN A 109 -10.31 -10.15 20.89
C GLN A 109 -8.88 -9.62 20.95
N VAL A 110 -8.66 -8.40 21.45
CA VAL A 110 -7.33 -7.80 21.56
C VAL A 110 -6.43 -8.63 22.48
N LEU A 111 -6.94 -9.06 23.64
CA LEU A 111 -6.17 -9.89 24.57
C LEU A 111 -5.83 -11.27 24.00
N SER A 112 -6.75 -11.90 23.28
CA SER A 112 -6.49 -13.16 22.58
C SER A 112 -5.37 -13.01 21.55
N GLN A 113 -5.43 -11.96 20.72
CA GLN A 113 -4.39 -11.69 19.73
C GLN A 113 -3.04 -11.35 20.37
N ALA A 114 -3.04 -10.64 21.49
CA ALA A 114 -1.82 -10.34 22.25
C ALA A 114 -1.18 -11.62 22.80
N ALA A 115 -1.98 -12.53 23.37
CA ALA A 115 -1.51 -13.81 23.89
C ALA A 115 -0.91 -14.68 22.77
N ILE A 116 -1.55 -14.75 21.61
CA ILE A 116 -1.01 -15.46 20.43
C ILE A 116 0.33 -14.87 20.02
N ARG A 117 0.44 -13.54 19.91
CA ARG A 117 1.69 -12.86 19.51
C ARG A 117 2.81 -13.13 20.51
N GLN A 118 2.52 -13.07 21.81
CA GLN A 118 3.51 -13.33 22.85
C GLN A 118 4.00 -14.78 22.83
N ARG A 119 3.09 -15.74 22.60
CA ARG A 119 3.48 -17.15 22.43
C ARG A 119 4.31 -17.34 21.17
N ALA A 120 3.88 -16.78 20.05
CA ALA A 120 4.60 -16.85 18.78
C ALA A 120 6.01 -16.26 18.87
N SER A 121 6.21 -15.14 19.57
CA SER A 121 7.54 -14.55 19.74
C SER A 121 8.49 -15.36 20.63
N GLN A 122 7.95 -16.27 21.44
CA GLN A 122 8.75 -17.18 22.29
C GLN A 122 9.11 -18.48 21.56
N ILE A 123 8.43 -18.82 20.46
CA ILE A 123 8.77 -19.99 19.65
C ILE A 123 10.05 -19.66 18.88
N GLN A 124 11.14 -20.29 19.28
CA GLN A 124 12.38 -20.32 18.52
C GLN A 124 12.27 -21.46 17.51
N ILE A 125 12.27 -21.14 16.23
CA ILE A 125 12.31 -22.15 15.17
C ILE A 125 13.78 -22.52 14.96
N ASP A 126 14.11 -23.79 15.21
CA ASP A 126 15.47 -24.30 15.02
C ASP A 126 15.81 -24.33 13.53
N PRO A 127 16.96 -23.78 13.09
CA PRO A 127 17.42 -23.91 11.72
C PRO A 127 17.40 -25.35 11.17
N ALA A 128 17.65 -26.36 12.01
CA ALA A 128 17.58 -27.77 11.62
C ALA A 128 16.16 -28.21 11.27
N GLU A 129 15.13 -27.69 11.96
CA GLU A 129 13.73 -27.96 11.66
C GLU A 129 13.31 -27.32 10.33
N ILE A 130 13.83 -26.11 10.04
CA ILE A 130 13.63 -25.43 8.75
C ILE A 130 14.22 -26.26 7.61
N SER A 131 15.47 -26.73 7.75
CA SER A 131 16.12 -27.57 6.74
C SER A 131 15.36 -28.87 6.51
N LYS A 132 14.95 -29.55 7.58
CA LYS A 132 14.16 -30.79 7.48
C LYS A 132 12.81 -30.57 6.81
N HIS A 133 12.12 -29.47 7.14
CA HIS A 133 10.86 -29.11 6.51
C HIS A 133 11.04 -28.77 5.02
N TYR A 134 12.14 -28.10 4.64
CA TYR A 134 12.48 -27.83 3.25
C TYR A 134 12.75 -29.12 2.47
N GLU A 135 13.56 -30.03 3.02
CA GLU A 135 13.88 -31.32 2.39
C GLU A 135 12.64 -32.20 2.23
N ALA A 136 11.75 -32.22 3.22
CA ALA A 136 10.51 -32.99 3.16
C ALA A 136 9.49 -32.43 2.14
N ASN A 137 9.51 -31.12 1.88
CA ASN A 137 8.52 -30.43 1.03
C ASN A 137 9.15 -29.77 -0.21
N GLN A 138 10.26 -30.31 -0.73
CA GLN A 138 10.96 -29.74 -1.88
C GLN A 138 10.07 -29.54 -3.12
N ALA A 139 9.00 -30.33 -3.27
CA ALA A 139 8.03 -30.18 -4.34
C ALA A 139 7.30 -28.82 -4.29
N ASP A 140 6.99 -28.31 -3.10
CA ASP A 140 6.26 -27.05 -2.90
C ASP A 140 7.14 -25.80 -3.14
N PHE A 141 8.46 -26.00 -3.17
CA PHE A 141 9.45 -24.94 -3.38
C PHE A 141 10.04 -24.94 -4.79
N ARG A 142 9.48 -25.72 -5.72
CA ARG A 142 9.92 -25.73 -7.12
C ARG A 142 9.49 -24.44 -7.82
N GLN A 143 10.43 -23.81 -8.52
CA GLN A 143 10.15 -22.66 -9.39
C GLN A 143 10.45 -23.04 -10.83
N ALA A 144 9.46 -22.90 -11.72
CA ALA A 144 9.62 -23.07 -13.15
C ALA A 144 9.54 -21.71 -13.86
N GLN A 145 10.54 -21.41 -14.71
CA GLN A 145 10.45 -20.29 -15.64
C GLN A 145 9.95 -20.80 -16.98
N VAL A 146 8.68 -20.53 -17.30
CA VAL A 146 8.06 -20.98 -18.55
C VAL A 146 8.03 -19.81 -19.55
N ARG A 147 8.64 -20.00 -20.72
CA ARG A 147 8.47 -19.11 -21.87
C ARG A 147 7.55 -19.77 -22.88
N ILE A 148 6.37 -19.19 -23.09
CA ILE A 148 5.35 -19.73 -23.99
C ILE A 148 5.26 -18.86 -25.23
N ILE A 149 5.38 -19.49 -26.39
CA ILE A 149 5.05 -18.88 -27.68
C ILE A 149 3.80 -19.60 -28.19
N PHE A 150 2.73 -18.85 -28.40
CA PHE A 150 1.49 -19.38 -28.93
C PHE A 150 1.47 -19.24 -30.46
N VAL A 151 1.41 -20.36 -31.18
CA VAL A 151 1.26 -20.38 -32.64
C VAL A 151 -0.05 -21.07 -32.97
N SER A 152 -0.95 -20.37 -33.65
CA SER A 152 -2.22 -20.96 -34.05
C SER A 152 -2.05 -21.81 -35.31
N ARG A 153 -2.89 -22.85 -35.45
CA ARG A 153 -2.88 -23.71 -36.65
C ARG A 153 -3.08 -22.91 -37.95
N GLY A 154 -3.91 -21.85 -37.90
CA GLY A 154 -4.11 -20.95 -39.04
C GLY A 154 -2.84 -20.22 -39.45
N THR A 155 -2.07 -19.69 -38.49
CA THR A 155 -0.78 -19.04 -38.75
C THR A 155 0.29 -20.01 -39.25
N PHE A 156 0.32 -21.25 -38.74
CA PHE A 156 1.27 -22.27 -39.19
C PHE A 156 1.00 -22.72 -40.64
N THR A 157 -0.26 -22.97 -40.99
CA THR A 157 -0.64 -23.32 -42.38
C THR A 157 -0.49 -22.15 -43.36
N GLN A 158 -0.65 -20.91 -42.90
CA GLN A 158 -0.46 -19.71 -43.73
C GLN A 158 1.03 -19.36 -43.92
N ALA A 159 1.88 -19.57 -42.92
CA ALA A 159 3.33 -19.41 -43.03
C ALA A 159 3.95 -20.41 -44.03
N LEU A 160 3.43 -21.63 -44.09
CA LEU A 160 3.88 -22.66 -45.04
C LEU A 160 3.36 -22.44 -46.48
N SER A 161 2.30 -21.65 -46.67
CA SER A 161 1.66 -21.41 -47.99
C SER A 161 1.99 -20.04 -48.60
N GLY A 162 2.79 -19.20 -47.93
CA GLY A 162 3.24 -17.90 -48.46
C GLY A 162 2.13 -16.86 -48.64
N ALA A 163 0.92 -17.10 -48.11
CA ALA A 163 -0.22 -16.20 -48.24
C ALA A 163 -0.16 -15.06 -47.20
N PRO A 164 -0.66 -13.84 -47.53
CA PRO A 164 -0.62 -12.70 -46.62
C PRO A 164 -1.41 -12.97 -45.33
N THR A 165 -0.78 -12.67 -44.20
CA THR A 165 -1.24 -12.94 -42.84
C THR A 165 -2.56 -12.21 -42.57
N LYS A 166 -3.66 -12.96 -42.36
CA LYS A 166 -4.86 -12.35 -41.77
C LYS A 166 -4.59 -12.13 -40.27
N PRO A 167 -4.81 -10.93 -39.72
CA PRO A 167 -4.55 -10.67 -38.31
C PRO A 167 -5.47 -11.54 -37.47
N GLN A 168 -4.90 -12.48 -36.73
CA GLN A 168 -5.62 -13.06 -35.60
C GLN A 168 -5.61 -12.07 -34.45
N ASP A 169 -6.71 -12.03 -33.70
CA ASP A 169 -6.88 -11.13 -32.58
C ASP A 169 -5.76 -11.34 -31.54
N PRO A 170 -4.83 -10.38 -31.38
CA PRO A 170 -3.70 -10.52 -30.48
C PRO A 170 -4.14 -10.64 -29.01
N GLU A 171 -5.32 -10.14 -28.65
CA GLU A 171 -5.82 -10.26 -27.28
C GLU A 171 -6.25 -11.69 -26.93
N GLU A 172 -6.87 -12.41 -27.86
CA GLU A 172 -7.32 -13.79 -27.63
C GLU A 172 -6.13 -14.74 -27.47
N ASN A 173 -5.09 -14.55 -28.30
CA ASN A 173 -3.85 -15.32 -28.26
C ASN A 173 -3.08 -15.07 -26.96
N LYS A 174 -3.05 -13.82 -26.49
CA LYS A 174 -2.44 -13.46 -25.21
C LYS A 174 -3.17 -14.11 -24.03
N LYS A 175 -4.51 -14.05 -24.00
CA LYS A 175 -5.33 -14.70 -22.96
C LYS A 175 -5.11 -16.22 -22.90
N LYS A 176 -4.99 -16.87 -24.07
CA LYS A 176 -4.69 -18.32 -24.14
C LYS A 176 -3.28 -18.65 -23.66
N ALA A 177 -2.28 -17.85 -24.03
CA ALA A 177 -0.91 -18.00 -23.55
C ALA A 177 -0.80 -17.81 -22.03
N GLU A 178 -1.48 -16.81 -21.47
CA GLU A 178 -1.54 -16.56 -20.02
C GLU A 178 -2.24 -17.69 -19.26
N THR A 179 -3.31 -18.26 -19.83
CA THR A 179 -4.02 -19.40 -19.23
C THR A 179 -3.15 -20.66 -19.23
N ALA A 180 -2.42 -20.92 -20.32
CA ALA A 180 -1.47 -22.03 -20.40
C ALA A 180 -0.28 -21.85 -19.44
N ALA A 181 0.22 -20.61 -19.27
CA ALA A 181 1.26 -20.30 -18.31
C ALA A 181 0.80 -20.55 -16.86
N LYS A 182 -0.44 -20.18 -16.52
CA LYS A 182 -1.00 -20.44 -15.20
C LYS A 182 -1.18 -21.94 -14.93
N LEU A 183 -1.63 -22.71 -15.91
CA LEU A 183 -1.77 -24.17 -15.79
C LEU A 183 -0.41 -24.87 -15.62
N ALA A 184 0.63 -24.39 -16.31
CA ALA A 184 1.99 -24.92 -16.23
C ALA A 184 2.73 -24.56 -14.93
N LEU A 185 2.30 -23.51 -14.20
CA LEU A 185 2.84 -23.18 -12.89
C LEU A 185 2.12 -23.90 -11.73
N ALA A 186 0.96 -24.50 -11.98
CA ALA A 186 0.10 -25.11 -10.96
C ALA A 186 0.24 -26.65 -10.85
N GLY A 187 1.04 -27.27 -11.72
CA GLY A 187 1.38 -28.70 -11.68
C GLY A 187 2.87 -28.91 -11.52
#